data_AF-A0AAV6L8N1-F1
#
_entry.id   AF-A0AAV6L8N1-F1
#
_cell.length_a   1.000
_cell.length_b   1.000
_cell.length_c   1.000
_cell.angle_alpha   90.00
_cell.angle_beta   90.00
_cell.angle_gamma   90.00
#
_symmetry.space_group_name_H-M   'P 1'
#
loop_
_entity.id
_entity.type
_entity.pdbx_description
1 polymer ?
#
loop_
_entity_poly.entity_id
_entity_poly.type
_entity_poly.pdbx_seq_one_letter_code
_entity_poly.pdbx_strand_id
1 'polypeptide(L)'
;MTPITTPSSASKTSAGIQDLYWIQTQPDNNSFRTLAALSGPSLLSLYNTTALEYLSGPNRCFFKYAAAPEYLSCIRCDPFNSRRFCALGLKGFLLSVIVHGDESENDIV
;
A
#
# COMPACT_ATOMS: atom_id res chain seq x y z
N MET A 1 31.36 -9.46 36.96
CA MET A 1 31.36 -9.13 35.52
C MET A 1 29.93 -9.16 35.03
N THR A 2 29.27 -8.02 34.93
CA THR A 2 27.93 -7.89 34.36
C THR A 2 28.05 -7.65 32.85
N PRO A 3 27.22 -8.27 31.99
CA PRO A 3 27.26 -7.97 30.57
C PRO A 3 26.60 -6.61 30.34
N ILE A 4 27.36 -5.69 29.73
CA ILE A 4 26.80 -4.47 29.13
C ILE A 4 25.90 -4.93 27.99
N THR A 5 24.60 -4.90 28.20
CA THR A 5 23.62 -5.01 27.12
C THR A 5 23.58 -3.63 26.47
N THR A 6 24.36 -3.46 25.39
CA THR A 6 24.18 -2.35 24.45
C THR A 6 22.71 -2.30 24.03
N PRO A 7 21.99 -1.19 24.23
CA PRO A 7 20.70 -1.04 23.60
C PRO A 7 20.97 -0.92 22.10
N SER A 8 20.74 -1.99 21.34
CA SER A 8 20.54 -1.86 19.91
C SER A 8 19.17 -1.21 19.71
N SER A 9 19.09 0.09 19.99
CA SER A 9 18.06 0.94 19.43
C SER A 9 18.38 1.12 17.94
N ALA A 10 18.23 0.02 17.18
CA ALA A 10 17.73 0.17 15.84
C ALA A 10 16.36 0.82 16.01
N SER A 11 16.36 2.15 16.04
CA SER A 11 15.16 2.92 15.81
C SER A 11 14.55 2.27 14.58
N LYS A 12 13.35 1.72 14.73
CA LYS A 12 12.49 1.40 13.59
C LYS A 12 12.23 2.75 12.95
N THR A 13 13.17 3.22 12.15
CA THR A 13 13.01 4.37 11.29
C THR A 13 11.88 3.94 10.38
N SER A 14 10.67 4.40 10.69
CA SER A 14 9.53 4.20 9.82
C SER A 14 9.96 4.78 8.50
N ALA A 15 10.19 3.93 7.52
CA ALA A 15 10.71 4.39 6.26
C ALA A 15 9.71 5.40 5.69
N GLY A 16 10.17 6.60 5.36
CA GLY A 16 9.30 7.70 4.95
C GLY A 16 8.47 7.36 3.71
N ILE A 17 7.31 7.97 3.55
CA ILE A 17 6.47 7.80 2.36
C ILE A 17 7.13 8.54 1.20
N GLN A 18 7.35 7.84 0.09
CA GLN A 18 7.99 8.38 -1.12
C GLN A 18 6.96 8.73 -2.19
N ASP A 19 5.89 7.95 -2.27
CA ASP A 19 4.80 8.17 -3.22
C ASP A 19 3.48 7.62 -2.66
N LEU A 20 2.37 8.17 -3.13
CA LEU A 20 1.03 7.80 -2.72
C LEU A 20 0.03 7.95 -3.87
N TYR A 21 -0.99 7.09 -3.88
CA TYR A 21 -2.06 7.19 -4.85
C TYR A 21 -3.41 6.74 -4.30
N TRP A 22 -4.44 7.50 -4.63
CA TRP A 22 -5.84 7.21 -4.30
C TRP A 22 -6.48 6.33 -5.35
N ILE A 23 -6.90 5.14 -4.94
CA ILE A 23 -7.56 4.15 -5.79
C ILE A 23 -9.05 4.19 -5.47
N GLN A 24 -9.86 4.38 -6.51
CA GLN A 24 -11.31 4.35 -6.38
C GLN A 24 -11.83 2.99 -6.84
N THR A 25 -12.32 2.20 -5.88
CA THR A 25 -12.82 0.84 -6.13
C THR A 25 -14.32 0.79 -6.43
N GLN A 26 -15.11 1.74 -5.93
CA GLN A 26 -16.56 1.81 -6.18
C GLN A 26 -17.03 3.22 -6.63
N PRO A 27 -17.86 3.33 -7.69
CA PRO A 27 -18.41 4.60 -8.17
C PRO A 27 -19.70 5.06 -7.46
N ASP A 28 -20.44 4.15 -6.82
CA ASP A 28 -21.65 4.50 -6.09
C ASP A 28 -21.29 5.11 -4.72
N ASN A 29 -22.25 5.84 -4.18
CA ASN A 29 -22.13 6.90 -3.18
C ASN A 29 -21.68 6.47 -1.76
N ASN A 30 -21.01 5.32 -1.60
CA ASN A 30 -20.41 4.86 -0.35
C ASN A 30 -18.92 4.51 -0.51
N SER A 31 -18.23 5.42 -1.21
CA SER A 31 -16.87 5.34 -1.76
C SER A 31 -15.85 4.58 -0.89
N PHE A 32 -15.65 3.29 -1.17
CA PHE A 32 -14.44 2.59 -0.78
C PHE A 32 -13.26 3.25 -1.50
N ARG A 33 -12.42 3.92 -0.73
CA ARG A 33 -11.17 4.49 -1.21
C ARG A 33 -10.04 3.68 -0.60
N THR A 34 -9.19 3.16 -1.48
CA THR A 34 -7.95 2.51 -1.08
C THR A 34 -6.82 3.49 -1.31
N LEU A 35 -5.95 3.64 -0.32
CA LEU A 35 -4.72 4.42 -0.47
C LEU A 35 -3.56 3.45 -0.67
N ALA A 36 -2.86 3.59 -1.80
CA ALA A 36 -1.57 2.96 -2.02
C ALA A 36 -0.46 3.89 -1.54
N ALA A 37 0.54 3.34 -0.86
CA ALA A 37 1.72 4.08 -0.44
C ALA A 37 2.99 3.28 -0.70
N LEU A 38 4.01 3.96 -1.23
CA LEU A 38 5.39 3.49 -1.22
C LEU A 38 6.08 4.06 0.02
N SER A 39 6.58 3.18 0.89
CA SER A 39 7.32 3.53 2.10
C SER A 39 8.75 3.02 2.02
N GLY A 40 9.71 3.90 2.22
CA GLY A 40 11.11 3.55 2.01
C GLY A 40 11.38 3.09 0.57
N PRO A 41 12.51 2.41 0.34
CA PRO A 41 12.96 2.13 -1.02
C PRO A 41 12.13 1.07 -1.75
N SER A 42 11.35 0.22 -1.06
CA SER A 42 10.85 -1.01 -1.68
C SER A 42 9.54 -1.58 -1.10
N LEU A 43 8.87 -0.87 -0.19
CA LEU A 43 7.64 -1.37 0.43
C LEU A 43 6.42 -0.69 -0.19
N LEU A 44 5.58 -1.45 -0.88
CA LEU A 44 4.25 -1.04 -1.27
C LEU A 44 3.24 -1.50 -0.22
N SER A 45 2.37 -0.60 0.23
CA SER A 45 1.29 -0.91 1.18
C SER A 45 -0.04 -0.37 0.67
N LEU A 46 -1.13 -1.13 0.90
CA LEU A 46 -2.50 -0.67 0.64
C LEU A 46 -3.26 -0.52 1.96
N TYR A 47 -4.02 0.56 2.05
CA TYR A 47 -4.80 0.94 3.22
C TYR A 47 -6.25 1.15 2.81
N ASN A 48 -7.18 0.64 3.61
CA ASN A 48 -8.59 0.96 3.45
C ASN A 48 -8.88 2.24 4.22
N THR A 49 -9.45 3.25 3.55
CA THR A 49 -9.73 4.56 4.17
C THR A 49 -11.23 4.86 4.24
N THR A 50 -12.07 3.84 4.23
CA THR A 50 -13.54 4.02 4.13
C THR A 50 -14.08 4.72 5.38
N ALA A 51 -14.72 5.86 5.18
CA ALA A 51 -15.13 6.78 6.27
C ALA A 51 -16.22 6.23 7.21
N LEU A 52 -16.88 5.12 6.88
CA LEU A 52 -17.78 4.40 7.80
C LEU A 52 -17.04 3.79 9.02
N GLU A 53 -15.71 3.90 9.05
CA GLU A 53 -14.80 3.55 10.15
C GLU A 53 -14.92 4.41 11.43
N TYR A 54 -15.82 5.40 11.53
CA TYR A 54 -16.09 6.05 12.84
C TYR A 54 -16.57 5.04 13.92
N LEU A 55 -16.96 3.82 13.52
CA LEU A 55 -17.34 2.72 14.41
C LEU A 55 -16.39 1.51 14.42
N SER A 56 -15.35 1.43 13.57
CA SER A 56 -14.59 0.18 13.34
C SER A 56 -13.07 0.24 13.55
N GLY A 57 -12.53 1.36 14.02
CA GLY A 57 -11.12 1.46 14.42
C GLY A 57 -10.19 2.00 13.34
N PRO A 58 -8.88 2.11 13.61
CA PRO A 58 -7.95 2.85 12.77
C PRO A 58 -7.74 2.21 11.39
N ASN A 59 -7.86 3.03 10.36
CA ASN A 59 -7.40 2.87 8.96
C ASN A 59 -6.42 1.69 8.79
N ARG A 60 -6.95 0.55 8.37
CA ARG A 60 -6.25 -0.74 8.41
C ARG A 60 -5.48 -0.97 7.12
N CYS A 61 -4.16 -1.04 7.22
CA CYS A 61 -3.33 -1.62 6.17
C CYS A 61 -3.74 -3.08 5.95
N PHE A 62 -4.26 -3.41 4.77
CA PHE A 62 -4.75 -4.75 4.46
C PHE A 62 -3.81 -5.53 3.53
N PHE A 63 -2.86 -4.84 2.88
CA PHE A 63 -1.91 -5.47 1.98
C PHE A 63 -0.54 -4.81 2.06
N LYS A 64 0.52 -5.63 1.96
CA LYS A 64 1.91 -5.19 1.85
C LYS A 64 2.68 -6.07 0.87
N TYR A 65 3.53 -5.45 0.07
CA TYR A 65 4.46 -6.12 -0.83
C TYR A 65 5.86 -5.53 -0.66
N ALA A 66 6.81 -6.38 -0.27
CA ALA A 66 8.22 -6.02 -0.16
C ALA A 66 8.95 -6.41 -1.45
N ALA A 67 9.27 -5.41 -2.27
CA ALA A 67 9.91 -5.61 -3.57
C ALA A 67 11.44 -5.81 -3.50
N ALA A 68 12.03 -5.77 -2.30
CA ALA A 68 13.48 -5.88 -2.12
C ALA A 68 14.02 -7.15 -2.81
N PRO A 69 15.13 -7.06 -3.57
CA PRO A 69 16.08 -5.94 -3.61
C PRO A 69 15.74 -4.81 -4.59
N GLU A 70 14.58 -4.85 -5.26
CA GLU A 70 14.18 -3.79 -6.19
C GLU A 70 13.79 -2.51 -5.46
N TYR A 71 14.23 -1.38 -6.00
CA TYR A 71 13.88 -0.06 -5.47
C TYR A 71 12.73 0.49 -6.29
N LEU A 72 11.60 0.74 -5.65
CA LEU A 72 10.43 1.35 -6.25
C LEU A 72 10.62 2.87 -6.32
N SER A 73 10.20 3.44 -7.44
CA SER A 73 10.36 4.86 -7.76
C SER A 73 9.06 5.64 -7.62
N CYS A 74 7.95 5.10 -8.14
CA CYS A 74 6.65 5.75 -8.13
C CYS A 74 5.50 4.76 -8.37
N ILE A 75 4.30 5.23 -8.05
CA ILE A 75 3.01 4.64 -8.39
C ILE A 75 2.42 5.43 -9.57
N ARG A 76 2.00 4.74 -10.62
CA ARG A 76 1.35 5.32 -11.80
C ARG A 76 0.05 4.60 -12.09
N CYS A 77 -0.95 5.33 -12.55
CA CYS A 77 -2.31 4.82 -12.54
C CYS A 77 -2.85 4.72 -13.93
N ASP A 78 -3.70 3.72 -14.14
CA ASP A 78 -4.31 3.50 -15.44
C ASP A 78 -5.33 4.62 -15.69
N PRO A 79 -5.15 5.45 -16.73
CA PRO A 79 -6.06 6.55 -17.03
C PRO A 79 -7.46 6.07 -17.42
N PHE A 80 -7.62 4.80 -17.80
CA PHE A 80 -8.90 4.21 -18.21
C PHE A 80 -9.54 3.35 -17.13
N ASN A 81 -8.82 3.02 -16.05
CA ASN A 81 -9.33 2.16 -14.99
C ASN A 81 -8.83 2.61 -13.62
N SER A 82 -9.71 3.25 -12.85
CA SER A 82 -9.39 3.79 -11.51
C SER A 82 -8.99 2.74 -10.48
N ARG A 83 -9.20 1.45 -10.76
CA ARG A 83 -8.82 0.31 -9.90
C ARG A 83 -7.41 -0.21 -10.19
N ARG A 84 -6.79 0.24 -11.29
CA ARG A 84 -5.49 -0.27 -11.75
C ARG A 84 -4.41 0.77 -11.54
N PHE A 85 -3.28 0.28 -11.05
CA PHE A 85 -2.04 1.05 -10.99
C PHE A 85 -0.85 0.14 -11.23
N CYS A 86 0.30 0.73 -11.53
CA CYS A 86 1.58 0.07 -11.54
C CYS A 86 2.56 0.76 -10.60
N ALA A 87 3.43 -0.03 -9.97
CA ALA A 87 4.61 0.48 -9.28
C ALA A 87 5.84 0.23 -10.17
N LEU A 88 6.63 1.27 -10.38
CA LEU A 88 7.81 1.23 -11.25
C LEU A 88 9.08 1.11 -10.43
N GLY A 89 9.90 0.11 -10.72
CA GLY A 89 11.23 -0.01 -10.15
C GLY A 89 12.29 0.77 -10.94
N LEU A 90 13.38 1.13 -10.27
CA LEU A 90 14.51 1.87 -10.87
C LEU A 90 15.29 1.05 -11.91
N LYS A 91 15.15 -0.28 -11.92
CA LYS A 91 15.88 -1.17 -12.85
C LYS A 91 14.99 -1.79 -13.93
N GLY A 92 13.89 -1.13 -14.28
CA GLY A 92 12.94 -1.64 -15.28
C GLY A 92 12.00 -2.72 -14.76
N PHE A 93 11.88 -2.86 -13.44
CA PHE A 93 10.84 -3.68 -12.82
C PHE A 93 9.48 -2.98 -12.92
N LEU A 94 8.43 -3.74 -13.23
CA LEU A 94 7.07 -3.23 -13.31
C LEU A 94 6.12 -4.18 -12.58
N LEU A 95 5.50 -3.68 -11.51
CA LEU A 95 4.45 -4.39 -10.79
C LEU A 95 3.10 -3.79 -11.19
N SER A 96 2.29 -4.54 -11.93
CA SER A 96 0.90 -4.16 -12.22
C SER A 96 -0.02 -4.68 -11.12
N VAL A 97 -0.91 -3.83 -10.63
CA VAL A 97 -1.85 -4.14 -9.53
C VAL A 97 -3.26 -3.75 -9.93
N ILE A 98 -4.21 -4.63 -9.61
CA ILE A 98 -5.65 -4.38 -9.73
C ILE A 98 -6.24 -4.53 -8.34
N VAL A 99 -6.88 -3.49 -7.83
CA VAL A 99 -7.58 -3.56 -6.54
C VAL A 99 -9.02 -3.96 -6.78
N HIS A 100 -9.38 -5.13 -6.28
CA HIS A 100 -10.76 -5.59 -6.24
C HIS A 100 -11.44 -4.97 -5.02
N GLY A 101 -12.68 -4.50 -5.17
CA GLY A 101 -13.52 -4.12 -4.03
C GLY A 101 -13.89 -5.35 -3.20
N ASP A 102 -14.52 -5.14 -2.05
CA ASP A 102 -15.17 -6.23 -1.31
C ASP A 102 -16.43 -6.64 -2.10
N GLU A 103 -16.24 -7.38 -3.18
CA GLU A 103 -17.33 -8.13 -3.79
C GLU A 103 -17.48 -9.39 -2.95
N SER A 104 -18.38 -9.31 -1.98
CA SER A 104 -18.83 -10.45 -1.20
C SER A 104 -19.02 -11.66 -2.13
N GLU A 105 -18.17 -12.68 -1.90
CA GLU A 105 -18.25 -14.06 -2.37
C GLU A 105 -18.96 -14.25 -3.72
N ASN A 106 -18.22 -14.28 -4.82
CA ASN A 106 -18.46 -15.11 -6.03
C ASN A 106 -17.78 -14.48 -7.26
N ASP A 107 -16.45 -14.35 -7.27
CA ASP A 107 -15.76 -14.29 -8.56
C ASP A 107 -14.43 -15.02 -8.49
N ILE A 108 -14.44 -16.23 -9.06
CA ILE A 108 -13.24 -16.99 -9.41
C ILE A 108 -12.75 -16.41 -10.72
N VAL A 109 -11.56 -15.81 -10.74
CA VAL A 109 -10.79 -15.53 -11.96
C VAL A 109 -9.35 -15.94 -11.76
#